data_AF-E6ZI80-F1
#
_entry.id   AF-E6ZI80-F1
#
_cell.length_a   1.000
_cell.length_b   1.000
_cell.length_c   1.000
_cell.angle_alpha   90.00
_cell.angle_beta   90.00
_cell.angle_gamma   90.00
#
_symmetry.space_group_name_H-M   'P 1'
#
loop_
_entity.id
_entity.type
_entity.pdbx_description
1 polymer ?
#
loop_
_entity_poly.entity_id
_entity_poly.type
_entity_poly.pdbx_seq_one_letter_code
_entity_poly.pdbx_strand_id
1 'polypeptide(L)'
;MAAQCVTKVELTVSCDNLLDKDIGSKSDPLCSLLMSSSDSQWYEVGRTEQVQNCLSPKFAKKFVIDYYFEIVQKLKFGIYDIDNKTVDLSDDDFLGQLECTLGQVVSSKKLTRPLVLKNKSPAGKGTITISAEEIKDNRVVNFEVEARKLDNKDFFGKSDPYLEFYKQTETGWQLAHRTEVVKNNLNPTWKPFRIPLQSLCGGDMDKPIKVECYDYDNDGSHDLIGIFETTMTRLKEASRTSPAEFECVNSKKKQKKKGYKNSGVVGVKLCQVVKEYTFLDYIMGGCQLNFTVAIDFTGSNGDPKSPQSLHYISPQGVNEYLSAIWSVGNVIQDYDSDKMFPAFGFGAQIPPTWQVSHEFPLNFNPANPFCAGVEGVVEAYRVCLPQVKLYGPTNFSPIINHVACFAKQAIQQTTASQYFVLLIITDGVITDMDQTRSAIVNASRLPMSIIIVGVGGADFSAMEFLDGDDGSLRSLTGEAAMRDIVQFVPFRQFQNAPSQALAQSVLAELPQQVASFFSLFKLKPPHDPSPS
;
A
#
# COMPACT_ATOMS: atom_id res chain seq x y z
N MET A 1 -12.51 12.17 -2.70
CA MET A 1 -11.38 12.15 -3.67
C MET A 1 -11.53 10.91 -4.54
N ALA A 2 -11.15 10.94 -5.82
CA ALA A 2 -11.16 9.73 -6.63
C ALA A 2 -10.10 8.76 -6.09
N ALA A 3 -10.45 7.48 -5.91
CA ALA A 3 -9.52 6.41 -5.55
C ALA A 3 -8.30 6.47 -6.47
N GLN A 4 -7.13 6.80 -5.93
CA GLN A 4 -5.92 6.92 -6.73
C GLN A 4 -5.39 5.50 -6.95
N CYS A 5 -5.33 5.06 -8.21
CA CYS A 5 -4.78 3.74 -8.57
C CYS A 5 -3.39 3.60 -7.93
N VAL A 6 -3.27 2.70 -6.95
CA VAL A 6 -2.06 2.55 -6.13
C VAL A 6 -0.94 1.96 -6.99
N THR A 7 -1.30 0.97 -7.82
CA THR A 7 -0.39 0.27 -8.74
C THR A 7 -1.17 -0.66 -9.69
N LYS A 8 -0.48 -1.30 -10.64
CA LYS A 8 -1.04 -2.36 -11.49
C LYS A 8 -0.53 -3.71 -11.01
N VAL A 9 -1.38 -4.73 -11.05
CA VAL A 9 -1.05 -6.11 -10.71
C VAL A 9 -1.22 -6.98 -11.95
N GLU A 10 -0.24 -7.84 -12.17
CA GLU A 10 -0.23 -8.88 -13.19
C GLU A 10 -0.67 -10.21 -12.58
N LEU A 11 -1.66 -10.87 -13.16
CA LEU A 11 -2.14 -12.19 -12.76
C LEU A 11 -1.76 -13.23 -13.80
N THR A 12 -1.11 -14.31 -13.34
CA THR A 12 -0.83 -15.52 -14.13
C THR A 12 -1.71 -16.66 -13.62
N VAL A 13 -2.26 -17.46 -14.53
CA VAL A 13 -3.21 -18.54 -14.21
C VAL A 13 -2.67 -19.88 -14.71
N SER A 14 -2.85 -20.91 -13.90
CA SER A 14 -2.69 -22.30 -14.32
C SER A 14 -3.77 -23.17 -13.69
N CYS A 15 -4.11 -24.29 -14.32
CA CYS A 15 -5.04 -25.27 -13.76
C CYS A 15 -4.39 -26.64 -13.69
N ASP A 16 -4.95 -27.51 -12.85
CA ASP A 16 -4.56 -28.92 -12.74
C ASP A 16 -5.77 -29.83 -12.61
N ASN A 17 -5.71 -30.99 -13.27
CA ASN A 17 -6.74 -32.05 -13.21
C ASN A 17 -8.15 -31.58 -13.61
N LEU A 18 -8.24 -30.76 -14.67
CA LEU A 18 -9.52 -30.34 -15.24
C LEU A 18 -10.39 -31.54 -15.64
N LEU A 19 -11.71 -31.31 -15.70
CA LEU A 19 -12.65 -32.28 -16.24
C LEU A 19 -12.32 -32.56 -17.70
N ASP A 20 -12.40 -33.83 -18.08
CA ASP A 20 -12.26 -34.25 -19.48
C ASP A 20 -13.66 -34.37 -20.08
N LYS A 21 -13.95 -33.52 -21.07
CA LYS A 21 -15.26 -33.45 -21.71
C LYS A 21 -15.28 -34.01 -23.13
N ASP A 22 -14.10 -34.20 -23.71
CA ASP A 22 -13.92 -34.70 -25.05
C ASP A 22 -14.08 -36.22 -25.16
N ILE A 23 -14.62 -36.66 -26.30
CA ILE A 23 -14.69 -38.08 -26.64
C ILE A 23 -13.50 -38.42 -27.54
N GLY A 24 -12.39 -38.87 -26.92
CA GLY A 24 -11.21 -39.39 -27.63
C GLY A 24 -10.00 -38.45 -27.70
N SER A 25 -10.14 -37.22 -27.22
CA SER A 25 -9.06 -36.27 -26.87
C SER A 25 -9.20 -35.85 -25.42
N LYS A 26 -8.27 -35.02 -24.93
CA LYS A 26 -8.48 -34.24 -23.72
C LYS A 26 -9.00 -32.86 -24.11
N SER A 27 -9.68 -32.22 -23.18
CA SER A 27 -10.11 -30.82 -23.27
C SER A 27 -9.01 -29.85 -23.74
N ASP A 28 -9.46 -28.80 -24.43
CA ASP A 28 -8.73 -27.63 -24.91
C ASP A 28 -9.06 -26.37 -24.07
N PRO A 29 -8.57 -26.27 -22.83
CA PRO A 29 -9.01 -25.24 -21.90
C PRO A 29 -8.62 -23.82 -22.29
N LEU A 30 -9.51 -22.89 -21.97
CA LEU A 30 -9.32 -21.45 -21.94
C LEU A 30 -9.82 -20.87 -20.61
N CYS A 31 -9.15 -19.84 -20.10
CA CYS A 31 -9.59 -19.09 -18.92
C CYS A 31 -10.14 -17.72 -19.30
N SER A 32 -11.38 -17.43 -18.90
CA SER A 32 -12.00 -16.10 -18.93
C SER A 32 -11.96 -15.48 -17.53
N LEU A 33 -11.55 -14.21 -17.45
CA LEU A 33 -11.57 -13.42 -16.23
C LEU A 33 -12.67 -12.37 -16.32
N LEU A 34 -13.59 -12.40 -15.35
CA LEU A 34 -14.58 -11.36 -15.14
C LEU A 34 -14.28 -10.60 -13.84
N MET A 35 -14.58 -9.30 -13.85
CA MET A 35 -14.51 -8.44 -12.67
C MET A 35 -15.87 -7.81 -12.40
N SER A 36 -16.18 -7.61 -11.13
CA SER A 36 -17.43 -7.00 -10.69
C SER A 36 -17.30 -5.47 -10.70
N SER A 37 -18.19 -4.78 -11.40
CA SER A 37 -18.31 -3.30 -11.32
C SER A 37 -19.23 -2.84 -10.17
N SER A 38 -20.09 -3.75 -9.71
CA SER A 38 -21.02 -3.62 -8.58
C SER A 38 -21.51 -5.01 -8.16
N ASP A 39 -22.19 -5.14 -7.02
CA ASP A 39 -22.59 -6.43 -6.42
C ASP A 39 -23.37 -7.40 -7.35
N SER A 40 -23.86 -6.96 -8.52
CA SER A 40 -24.61 -7.80 -9.44
C SER A 40 -24.16 -7.78 -10.89
N GLN A 41 -23.21 -6.91 -11.28
CA GLN A 41 -22.75 -6.82 -12.67
C GLN A 41 -21.30 -7.23 -12.81
N TRP A 42 -21.08 -8.20 -13.70
CA TRP A 42 -19.76 -8.71 -14.08
C TRP A 42 -19.47 -8.27 -15.51
N TYR A 43 -18.24 -7.82 -15.75
CA TYR A 43 -17.74 -7.55 -17.09
C TYR A 43 -16.48 -8.37 -17.34
N GLU A 44 -16.28 -8.81 -18.58
CA GLU A 44 -15.10 -9.56 -18.98
C GLU A 44 -13.89 -8.62 -19.05
N VAL A 45 -12.85 -8.93 -18.27
CA VAL A 45 -11.54 -8.26 -18.32
C VAL A 45 -10.75 -8.79 -19.51
N GLY A 46 -10.86 -10.09 -19.77
CA GLY A 46 -10.27 -10.72 -20.94
C GLY A 46 -10.24 -12.24 -20.84
N ARG A 47 -9.62 -12.86 -21.83
CA ARG A 47 -9.43 -14.31 -21.94
C ARG A 47 -7.97 -14.66 -22.20
N THR A 48 -7.52 -15.80 -21.72
CA THR A 48 -6.23 -16.40 -22.09
C THR A 48 -6.27 -16.96 -23.52
N GLU A 49 -5.15 -17.47 -24.00
CA GLU A 49 -5.14 -18.40 -25.12
C GLU A 49 -5.77 -19.75 -24.74
N GLN A 50 -6.17 -20.52 -25.77
CA GLN A 50 -6.59 -21.91 -25.68
C GLN A 50 -5.34 -22.82 -25.64
N VAL A 51 -5.30 -23.77 -24.71
CA VAL A 51 -4.23 -24.75 -24.61
C VAL A 51 -4.75 -26.10 -25.08
N GLN A 52 -4.25 -26.60 -26.20
CA GLN A 52 -4.78 -27.82 -26.80
C GLN A 52 -4.42 -29.09 -26.01
N ASN A 53 -5.40 -29.99 -25.87
CA ASN A 53 -5.30 -31.36 -25.39
C ASN A 53 -4.59 -31.47 -24.03
N CYS A 54 -5.05 -30.65 -23.07
CA CYS A 54 -4.36 -30.44 -21.81
C CYS A 54 -5.32 -30.28 -20.62
N LEU A 55 -5.25 -31.20 -19.64
CA LEU A 55 -6.02 -31.09 -18.39
C LEU A 55 -5.28 -30.32 -17.27
N SER A 56 -4.04 -29.91 -17.51
CA SER A 56 -3.22 -29.12 -16.58
C SER A 56 -2.56 -27.92 -17.29
N PRO A 57 -3.36 -27.00 -17.87
CA PRO A 57 -2.83 -25.89 -18.65
C PRO A 57 -2.06 -24.89 -17.80
N LYS A 58 -0.98 -24.34 -18.38
CA LYS A 58 -0.30 -23.13 -17.90
C LYS A 58 -0.48 -22.06 -18.97
N PHE A 59 -1.23 -21.02 -18.63
CA PHE A 59 -1.53 -19.96 -19.60
C PHE A 59 -0.38 -18.94 -19.65
N ALA A 60 0.05 -18.61 -20.86
CA ALA A 60 1.08 -17.62 -21.15
C ALA A 60 0.51 -16.19 -21.10
N LYS A 61 -0.74 -15.98 -21.53
CA LYS A 61 -1.36 -14.66 -21.44
C LYS A 61 -1.67 -14.32 -19.98
N LYS A 62 -1.28 -13.11 -19.60
CA LYS A 62 -1.44 -12.57 -18.26
C LYS A 62 -2.56 -11.53 -18.23
N PHE A 63 -3.22 -11.38 -17.10
CA PHE A 63 -4.23 -10.34 -16.89
C PHE A 63 -3.62 -9.17 -16.13
N VAL A 64 -3.79 -7.95 -16.63
CA VAL A 64 -3.29 -6.72 -15.97
C VAL A 64 -4.48 -5.95 -15.40
N ILE A 65 -4.50 -5.76 -14.09
CA ILE A 65 -5.60 -5.12 -13.37
C ILE A 65 -5.07 -3.96 -12.52
N ASP A 66 -5.81 -2.86 -12.48
CA ASP A 66 -5.55 -1.75 -11.56
C ASP A 66 -5.90 -2.18 -10.13
N TYR A 67 -5.00 -1.94 -9.18
CA TYR A 67 -5.17 -2.32 -7.79
C TYR A 67 -5.53 -1.10 -6.92
N TYR A 68 -6.57 -1.29 -6.12
CA TYR A 68 -7.08 -0.34 -5.13
C TYR A 68 -7.19 -1.06 -3.79
N PHE A 69 -6.34 -0.69 -2.83
CA PHE A 69 -6.28 -1.33 -1.51
C PHE A 69 -7.62 -1.27 -0.80
N GLU A 70 -8.27 -0.12 -0.93
CA GLU A 70 -9.46 0.31 -0.23
C GLU A 70 -10.79 -0.21 -0.85
N ILE A 71 -10.71 -1.05 -1.90
CA ILE A 71 -11.87 -1.60 -2.62
C ILE A 71 -11.81 -3.13 -2.63
N VAL A 72 -12.94 -3.76 -2.31
CA VAL A 72 -13.12 -5.21 -2.52
C VAL A 72 -13.32 -5.50 -4.02
N GLN A 73 -12.23 -5.73 -4.74
CA GLN A 73 -12.26 -6.06 -6.17
C GLN A 73 -12.56 -7.55 -6.37
N LYS A 74 -13.83 -7.89 -6.61
CA LYS A 74 -14.28 -9.28 -6.83
C LYS A 74 -13.91 -9.76 -8.23
N LEU A 75 -13.29 -10.94 -8.31
CA LEU A 75 -12.83 -11.61 -9.52
C LEU A 75 -13.57 -12.95 -9.70
N LYS A 76 -13.83 -13.30 -10.95
CA LYS A 76 -14.38 -14.60 -11.34
C LYS A 76 -13.58 -15.17 -12.50
N PHE A 77 -12.98 -16.32 -12.26
CA PHE A 77 -12.25 -17.08 -13.27
C PHE A 77 -13.15 -18.20 -13.76
N GLY A 78 -13.56 -18.18 -15.02
CA GLY A 78 -14.29 -19.26 -15.67
C GLY A 78 -13.36 -20.05 -16.58
N ILE A 79 -13.41 -21.38 -16.49
CA ILE A 79 -12.65 -22.30 -17.33
C ILE A 79 -13.61 -23.00 -18.29
N TYR A 80 -13.29 -22.96 -19.56
CA TYR A 80 -14.10 -23.47 -20.66
C TYR A 80 -13.28 -24.40 -21.54
N ASP A 81 -13.91 -25.43 -22.07
CA ASP A 81 -13.41 -26.30 -23.13
C ASP A 81 -13.85 -25.74 -24.47
N ILE A 82 -12.91 -25.43 -25.36
CA ILE A 82 -13.19 -24.72 -26.61
C ILE A 82 -13.24 -25.72 -27.77
N ASP A 83 -14.45 -26.18 -28.09
CA ASP A 83 -14.68 -27.19 -29.14
C ASP A 83 -15.03 -26.59 -30.50
N ASN A 84 -15.34 -25.29 -30.53
CA ASN A 84 -15.87 -24.60 -31.71
C ASN A 84 -15.02 -23.37 -32.07
N LYS A 85 -15.36 -22.73 -33.19
CA LYS A 85 -14.67 -21.52 -33.70
C LYS A 85 -15.40 -20.23 -33.36
N THR A 86 -16.46 -20.29 -32.57
CA THR A 86 -17.23 -19.09 -32.21
C THR A 86 -16.47 -18.30 -31.15
N VAL A 87 -16.79 -17.01 -31.04
CA VAL A 87 -16.19 -16.12 -30.04
C VAL A 87 -17.06 -16.10 -28.77
N ASP A 88 -18.28 -16.60 -28.84
CA ASP A 88 -19.14 -16.71 -27.66
C ASP A 88 -18.69 -17.92 -26.84
N LEU A 89 -18.79 -17.84 -25.50
CA LEU A 89 -18.51 -18.97 -24.60
C LEU A 89 -19.81 -19.66 -24.16
N SER A 90 -20.95 -19.24 -24.71
CA SER A 90 -22.27 -19.75 -24.30
C SER A 90 -22.54 -21.16 -24.82
N ASP A 91 -21.87 -21.54 -25.90
CA ASP A 91 -21.89 -22.84 -26.58
C ASP A 91 -20.68 -23.74 -26.24
N ASP A 92 -19.72 -23.24 -25.47
CA ASP A 92 -18.54 -23.99 -25.00
C ASP A 92 -18.78 -24.75 -23.70
N ASP A 93 -18.03 -25.85 -23.51
CA ASP A 93 -18.21 -26.76 -22.39
C ASP A 93 -17.59 -26.20 -21.10
N PHE A 94 -18.42 -25.96 -20.09
CA PHE A 94 -17.97 -25.34 -18.84
C PHE A 94 -17.25 -26.33 -17.92
N LEU A 95 -15.95 -26.11 -17.69
CA LEU A 95 -15.08 -26.98 -16.88
C LEU A 95 -15.05 -26.59 -15.39
N GLY A 96 -15.38 -25.35 -15.05
CA GLY A 96 -15.49 -24.89 -13.66
C GLY A 96 -15.16 -23.41 -13.48
N GLN A 97 -15.35 -22.90 -12.27
CA GLN A 97 -15.01 -21.52 -11.90
C GLN A 97 -14.40 -21.40 -10.50
N LEU A 98 -13.75 -20.28 -10.28
CA LEU A 98 -13.38 -19.74 -8.97
C LEU A 98 -13.86 -18.29 -8.86
N GLU A 99 -14.53 -17.96 -7.74
CA GLU A 99 -14.77 -16.58 -7.32
C GLU A 99 -13.85 -16.25 -6.13
N CYS A 100 -13.14 -15.13 -6.20
CA CYS A 100 -12.28 -14.64 -5.13
C CYS A 100 -12.18 -13.10 -5.19
N THR A 101 -11.39 -12.48 -4.31
CA THR A 101 -11.05 -11.05 -4.41
C THR A 101 -9.59 -10.89 -4.86
N LEU A 102 -9.28 -9.75 -5.50
CA LEU A 102 -7.88 -9.41 -5.82
C LEU A 102 -7.03 -9.33 -4.54
N GLY A 103 -7.60 -8.81 -3.44
CA GLY A 103 -6.97 -8.76 -2.12
C GLY A 103 -6.46 -10.13 -1.65
N GLN A 104 -7.28 -11.18 -1.77
CA GLN A 104 -6.89 -12.56 -1.41
C GLN A 104 -5.74 -13.10 -2.26
N VAL A 105 -5.70 -12.75 -3.54
CA VAL A 105 -4.63 -13.20 -4.44
C VAL A 105 -3.32 -12.50 -4.10
N VAL A 106 -3.33 -11.18 -3.89
CA VAL A 106 -2.11 -10.41 -3.58
C VAL A 106 -1.57 -10.72 -2.18
N SER A 107 -2.43 -10.94 -1.18
CA SER A 107 -1.98 -11.29 0.17
C SER A 107 -1.34 -12.67 0.26
N SER A 108 -1.80 -13.61 -0.56
CA SER A 108 -1.22 -14.96 -0.63
C SER A 108 -0.03 -15.05 -1.59
N LYS A 109 0.20 -14.04 -2.45
CA LYS A 109 1.05 -14.05 -3.66
C LYS A 109 0.67 -15.12 -4.71
N LYS A 110 0.31 -16.32 -4.25
CA LYS A 110 -0.14 -17.47 -5.01
C LYS A 110 -1.34 -18.12 -4.32
N LEU A 111 -2.49 -18.10 -4.99
CA LEU A 111 -3.74 -18.67 -4.50
C LEU A 111 -4.09 -19.92 -5.28
N THR A 112 -4.10 -21.09 -4.63
CA THR A 112 -4.58 -22.35 -5.20
C THR A 112 -5.90 -22.76 -4.54
N ARG A 113 -6.92 -23.04 -5.36
CA ARG A 113 -8.26 -23.42 -4.90
C ARG A 113 -8.90 -24.47 -5.84
N PRO A 114 -9.82 -25.31 -5.32
CA PRO A 114 -10.61 -26.19 -6.16
C PRO A 114 -11.59 -25.40 -7.03
N LEU A 115 -11.85 -25.89 -8.23
CA LEU A 115 -12.88 -25.35 -9.13
C LEU A 115 -14.26 -25.89 -8.74
N VAL A 116 -15.29 -25.06 -8.93
CA VAL A 116 -16.69 -25.44 -8.73
C VAL A 116 -17.51 -25.23 -10.01
N LEU A 117 -18.55 -26.03 -10.17
CA LEU A 117 -19.52 -25.86 -11.25
C LEU A 117 -20.52 -24.72 -10.93
N LYS A 118 -21.36 -24.33 -11.90
CA LYS A 118 -22.35 -23.25 -11.72
C LYS A 118 -23.34 -23.49 -10.57
N ASN A 119 -23.61 -24.75 -10.26
CA ASN A 119 -24.45 -25.19 -9.12
C ASN A 119 -23.69 -25.27 -7.78
N LYS A 120 -22.44 -24.78 -7.73
CA LYS A 120 -21.52 -24.84 -6.58
C LYS A 120 -21.05 -26.25 -6.18
N SER A 121 -21.34 -27.29 -6.96
CA SER A 121 -20.75 -28.61 -6.71
C SER A 121 -19.29 -28.65 -7.17
N PRO A 122 -18.43 -29.51 -6.60
CA PRO A 122 -17.05 -29.67 -7.04
C PRO A 122 -16.96 -29.99 -8.54
N ALA A 123 -16.05 -29.31 -9.26
CA ALA A 123 -15.75 -29.60 -10.66
C ALA A 123 -14.70 -30.72 -10.77
N GLY A 124 -15.07 -31.92 -10.32
CA GLY A 124 -14.15 -33.05 -10.24
C GLY A 124 -13.01 -32.80 -9.26
N LYS A 125 -11.77 -33.07 -9.70
CA LYS A 125 -10.53 -32.78 -8.95
C LYS A 125 -9.80 -31.53 -9.47
N GLY A 126 -10.47 -30.76 -10.34
CA GLY A 126 -9.92 -29.58 -10.97
C GLY A 126 -9.53 -28.53 -9.94
N THR A 127 -8.32 -28.00 -10.08
CA THR A 127 -7.84 -26.87 -9.29
C THR A 127 -7.36 -25.76 -10.20
N ILE A 128 -7.46 -24.53 -9.73
CA ILE A 128 -6.90 -23.34 -10.35
C ILE A 128 -5.90 -22.72 -9.40
N THR A 129 -4.79 -22.25 -9.96
CA THR A 129 -3.73 -21.52 -9.29
C THR A 129 -3.57 -20.16 -9.95
N ILE A 130 -3.67 -19.11 -9.15
CA ILE A 130 -3.50 -17.72 -9.58
C ILE A 130 -2.28 -17.15 -8.86
N SER A 131 -1.33 -16.59 -9.59
CA SER A 131 -0.16 -15.91 -9.01
C SER A 131 -0.20 -14.43 -9.38
N ALA A 132 0.12 -13.56 -8.42
CA ALA A 132 0.13 -12.11 -8.59
C ALA A 132 1.55 -11.53 -8.50
N GLU A 133 1.84 -10.56 -9.36
CA GLU A 133 3.06 -9.74 -9.33
C GLU A 133 2.70 -8.26 -9.47
N GLU A 134 3.33 -7.38 -8.71
CA GLU A 134 3.18 -5.93 -8.89
C GLU A 134 3.95 -5.45 -10.12
N ILE A 135 3.30 -4.72 -11.03
CA ILE A 135 3.93 -4.11 -12.20
C ILE A 135 4.49 -2.75 -11.81
N LYS A 136 5.68 -2.74 -11.20
CA LYS A 136 6.36 -1.49 -10.85
C LYS A 136 7.87 -1.67 -10.74
N ASP A 137 8.63 -0.75 -11.35
CA ASP A 137 10.07 -0.67 -11.11
C ASP A 137 10.34 0.21 -9.89
N ASN A 138 10.44 -0.44 -8.72
CA ASN A 138 10.70 0.24 -7.45
C ASN A 138 12.21 0.45 -7.18
N ARG A 139 13.07 0.32 -8.20
CA ARG A 139 14.51 0.55 -8.04
C ARG A 139 14.80 2.05 -8.07
N VAL A 140 15.58 2.50 -7.10
CA VAL A 140 16.07 3.87 -6.97
C VAL A 140 17.58 3.85 -6.90
N VAL A 141 18.23 4.82 -7.53
CA VAL A 141 19.68 4.96 -7.54
C VAL A 141 20.10 6.04 -6.55
N ASN A 142 20.93 5.67 -5.57
CA ASN A 142 21.55 6.60 -4.63
C ASN A 142 22.88 7.09 -5.20
N PHE A 143 23.06 8.41 -5.22
CA PHE A 143 24.24 9.07 -5.77
C PHE A 143 24.99 9.90 -4.71
N GLU A 144 26.31 9.81 -4.76
CA GLU A 144 27.24 10.81 -4.19
C GLU A 144 28.15 11.28 -5.31
N VAL A 145 28.09 12.58 -5.65
CA VAL A 145 28.76 13.14 -6.82
C VAL A 145 29.58 14.36 -6.43
N GLU A 146 30.76 14.48 -7.04
CA GLU A 146 31.61 15.66 -6.96
C GLU A 146 32.10 16.05 -8.34
N ALA A 147 32.68 17.23 -8.46
CA ALA A 147 33.46 17.60 -9.61
C ALA A 147 34.76 18.28 -9.21
N ARG A 148 35.69 18.37 -10.14
CA ARG A 148 36.96 19.05 -9.95
C ARG A 148 37.43 19.76 -11.20
N LYS A 149 38.18 20.84 -10.98
CA LYS A 149 38.78 21.66 -12.04
C LYS A 149 37.76 22.09 -13.10
N LEU A 150 36.54 22.40 -12.67
CA LEU A 150 35.53 22.95 -13.57
C LEU A 150 36.04 24.26 -14.18
N ASP A 151 35.70 24.50 -15.44
CA ASP A 151 35.96 25.79 -16.07
C ASP A 151 35.17 26.88 -15.35
N ASN A 152 35.83 28.00 -15.06
CA ASN A 152 35.16 29.19 -14.56
C ASN A 152 34.46 29.93 -15.72
N LYS A 153 33.18 30.31 -15.55
CA LYS A 153 32.43 31.15 -16.49
C LYS A 153 32.22 32.57 -15.99
N ASP A 154 32.30 32.77 -14.67
CA ASP A 154 32.15 34.09 -14.06
C ASP A 154 33.36 35.01 -14.23
N PHE A 155 33.08 36.30 -14.46
CA PHE A 155 34.08 37.37 -14.45
C PHE A 155 34.47 37.80 -13.03
N PHE A 156 33.54 37.77 -12.08
CA PHE A 156 33.77 38.15 -10.68
C PHE A 156 33.38 37.00 -9.74
N GLY A 157 34.34 36.11 -9.46
CA GLY A 157 34.12 34.93 -8.64
C GLY A 157 34.53 33.66 -9.38
N LYS A 158 34.04 32.53 -8.90
CA LYS A 158 34.08 31.24 -9.57
C LYS A 158 32.64 30.85 -9.89
N SER A 159 32.49 29.98 -10.89
CA SER A 159 31.23 29.33 -11.20
C SER A 159 30.48 28.79 -9.98
N ASP A 160 29.16 28.84 -10.09
CA ASP A 160 28.11 28.31 -9.24
C ASP A 160 27.53 27.00 -9.85
N PRO A 161 28.28 25.88 -9.87
CA PRO A 161 27.89 24.72 -10.67
C PRO A 161 26.70 23.91 -10.12
N TYR A 162 25.91 23.38 -11.06
CA TYR A 162 24.91 22.33 -10.83
C TYR A 162 24.92 21.30 -11.97
N LEU A 163 24.33 20.12 -11.72
CA LEU A 163 24.21 19.04 -12.68
C LEU A 163 22.75 18.79 -13.08
N GLU A 164 22.56 18.40 -14.34
CA GLU A 164 21.30 17.90 -14.87
C GLU A 164 21.49 16.53 -15.49
N PHE A 165 20.71 15.56 -15.03
CA PHE A 165 20.69 14.20 -15.54
C PHE A 165 19.53 14.04 -16.51
N TYR A 166 19.77 13.43 -17.66
CA TYR A 166 18.79 13.24 -18.72
C TYR A 166 18.68 11.77 -19.11
N LYS A 167 17.44 11.27 -19.23
CA LYS A 167 17.16 9.97 -19.83
C LYS A 167 16.96 10.10 -21.33
N GLN A 168 17.38 9.08 -22.08
CA GLN A 168 17.06 8.97 -23.50
C GLN A 168 15.62 8.47 -23.69
N THR A 169 14.88 9.13 -24.56
CA THR A 169 13.51 8.77 -25.00
C THR A 169 13.48 8.69 -26.52
N GLU A 170 12.40 8.16 -27.11
CA GLU A 170 12.20 8.11 -28.56
C GLU A 170 12.25 9.51 -29.20
N THR A 171 11.78 10.53 -28.48
CA THR A 171 11.70 11.92 -28.95
C THR A 171 12.92 12.77 -28.58
N GLY A 172 13.93 12.20 -27.90
CA GLY A 172 15.14 12.91 -27.48
C GLY A 172 15.43 12.79 -25.98
N TRP A 173 16.10 13.80 -25.41
CA TRP A 173 16.52 13.79 -24.00
C TRP A 173 15.46 14.41 -23.09
N GLN A 174 15.12 13.73 -22.00
CA GLN A 174 14.17 14.23 -20.99
C GLN A 174 14.88 14.38 -19.65
N LEU A 175 14.71 15.53 -18.99
CA LEU A 175 15.29 15.80 -17.67
C LEU A 175 14.74 14.80 -16.64
N ALA A 176 15.66 14.12 -15.96
CA ALA A 176 15.38 13.16 -14.90
C ALA A 176 15.61 13.75 -13.50
N HIS A 177 16.65 14.57 -13.35
CA HIS A 177 17.02 15.16 -12.07
C HIS A 177 17.91 16.39 -12.25
N ARG A 178 17.84 17.32 -11.30
CA ARG A 178 18.72 18.48 -11.18
C ARG A 178 19.22 18.58 -9.74
N THR A 179 20.52 18.75 -9.55
CA THR A 179 21.13 18.94 -8.22
C THR A 179 20.90 20.35 -7.69
N GLU A 180 21.25 20.61 -6.44
CA GLU A 180 21.38 21.98 -5.96
C GLU A 180 22.55 22.73 -6.62
N VAL A 181 22.50 24.06 -6.55
CA VAL A 181 23.57 24.97 -6.98
C VAL A 181 24.59 25.12 -5.85
N VAL A 182 25.88 24.90 -6.16
CA VAL A 182 26.98 25.09 -5.20
C VAL A 182 27.73 26.37 -5.55
N LYS A 183 27.59 27.41 -4.75
CA LYS A 183 28.13 28.73 -5.08
C LYS A 183 29.65 28.83 -5.00
N ASN A 184 30.26 29.56 -5.94
CA ASN A 184 31.64 30.01 -5.99
C ASN A 184 32.66 28.88 -5.83
N ASN A 185 32.47 27.78 -6.58
CA ASN A 185 33.23 26.55 -6.38
C ASN A 185 33.49 25.77 -7.68
N LEU A 186 34.77 25.66 -8.08
CA LEU A 186 35.19 24.84 -9.24
C LEU A 186 35.47 23.37 -8.89
N ASN A 187 35.31 22.99 -7.61
CA ASN A 187 35.45 21.62 -7.13
C ASN A 187 34.28 21.26 -6.19
N PRO A 188 33.03 21.35 -6.68
CA PRO A 188 31.85 21.15 -5.86
C PRO A 188 31.71 19.69 -5.40
N THR A 189 31.12 19.50 -4.23
CA THR A 189 30.51 18.23 -3.81
C THR A 189 29.05 18.52 -3.56
N TRP A 190 28.16 17.88 -4.31
CA TRP A 190 26.72 18.04 -4.14
C TRP A 190 26.22 17.14 -3.00
N LYS A 191 25.11 17.51 -2.38
CA LYS A 191 24.42 16.70 -1.38
C LYS A 191 24.03 15.34 -2.00
N PRO A 192 24.06 14.24 -1.22
CA PRO A 192 23.57 12.96 -1.71
C PRO A 192 22.13 13.09 -2.21
N PHE A 193 21.85 12.48 -3.36
CA PHE A 193 20.54 12.54 -4.00
C PHE A 193 20.13 11.17 -4.55
N ARG A 194 18.86 11.06 -4.94
CA ARG A 194 18.24 9.81 -5.36
C ARG A 194 17.45 10.04 -6.65
N ILE A 195 17.55 9.11 -7.61
CA ILE A 195 16.80 9.15 -8.86
C ILE A 195 16.13 7.79 -9.09
N PRO A 196 14.81 7.71 -9.35
CA PRO A 196 14.18 6.46 -9.77
C PRO A 196 14.85 5.91 -11.03
N LEU A 197 15.14 4.61 -11.07
CA LEU A 197 15.85 3.98 -12.18
C LEU A 197 15.07 4.13 -13.49
N GLN A 198 13.74 4.02 -13.42
CA GLN A 198 12.84 4.29 -14.55
C GLN A 198 12.97 5.72 -15.07
N SER A 199 13.12 6.71 -14.18
CA SER A 199 13.31 8.11 -14.55
C SER A 199 14.70 8.39 -15.10
N LEU A 200 15.72 7.61 -14.73
CA LEU A 200 17.10 7.83 -15.15
C LEU A 200 17.43 7.15 -16.48
N CYS A 201 17.00 5.90 -16.69
CA CYS A 201 17.36 5.11 -17.88
C CYS A 201 16.22 4.19 -18.36
N GLY A 202 14.98 4.40 -17.89
CA GLY A 202 13.84 3.58 -18.30
C GLY A 202 13.92 2.13 -17.82
N GLY A 203 14.64 1.88 -16.71
CA GLY A 203 14.83 0.55 -16.13
C GLY A 203 15.90 -0.32 -16.80
N ASP A 204 16.45 0.16 -17.92
CA ASP A 204 17.47 -0.50 -18.73
C ASP A 204 18.87 0.02 -18.38
N MET A 205 19.74 -0.87 -17.93
CA MET A 205 21.05 -0.50 -17.38
C MET A 205 22.04 -0.02 -18.44
N ASP A 206 21.79 -0.35 -19.70
CA ASP A 206 22.69 -0.07 -20.82
C ASP A 206 22.22 1.12 -21.67
N LYS A 207 21.03 1.67 -21.39
CA LYS A 207 20.58 2.90 -22.06
C LYS A 207 21.46 4.09 -21.69
N PRO A 208 21.80 4.95 -22.66
CA PRO A 208 22.53 6.19 -22.44
C PRO A 208 21.84 7.13 -21.44
N ILE A 209 22.65 7.69 -20.55
CA ILE A 209 22.34 8.78 -19.63
C ILE A 209 23.25 9.94 -20.00
N LYS A 210 22.65 11.10 -20.28
CA LYS A 210 23.39 12.33 -20.53
C LYS A 210 23.41 13.16 -19.25
N VAL A 211 24.57 13.71 -18.92
CA VAL A 211 24.74 14.63 -17.80
C VAL A 211 25.32 15.94 -18.30
N GLU A 212 24.67 17.03 -17.95
CA GLU A 212 25.08 18.38 -18.29
C GLU A 212 25.49 19.13 -17.02
N CYS A 213 26.64 19.78 -17.05
CA CYS A 213 27.12 20.64 -15.98
C CYS A 213 27.00 22.09 -16.41
N TYR A 214 26.27 22.88 -15.63
CA TYR A 214 25.99 24.29 -15.88
C TYR A 214 26.54 25.16 -14.76
N ASP A 215 26.79 26.42 -15.10
CA ASP A 215 27.01 27.52 -14.19
C ASP A 215 25.69 28.28 -13.98
N TYR A 216 25.34 28.60 -12.73
CA TYR A 216 24.09 29.28 -12.43
C TYR A 216 24.22 30.80 -12.49
N ASP A 217 23.59 31.42 -13.49
CA ASP A 217 23.39 32.87 -13.57
C ASP A 217 22.02 33.32 -13.04
N ASN A 218 21.99 34.41 -12.25
CA ASN A 218 20.75 34.96 -11.68
C ASN A 218 19.76 35.51 -12.71
N ASP A 219 20.20 35.81 -13.93
CA ASP A 219 19.36 36.30 -15.03
C ASP A 219 18.69 35.17 -15.83
N GLY A 220 18.94 33.91 -15.46
CA GLY A 220 18.42 32.71 -16.11
C GLY A 220 19.20 32.25 -17.34
N SER A 221 20.28 32.93 -17.72
CA SER A 221 21.11 32.61 -18.88
C SER A 221 22.25 31.61 -18.58
N HIS A 222 21.96 30.59 -17.79
CA HIS A 222 22.92 29.62 -17.25
C HIS A 222 23.94 29.09 -18.29
N ASP A 223 25.22 29.28 -17.99
CA ASP A 223 26.32 28.94 -18.90
C ASP A 223 26.70 27.45 -18.86
N LEU A 224 26.68 26.77 -20.02
CA LEU A 224 27.12 25.38 -20.11
C LEU A 224 28.63 25.23 -19.86
N ILE A 225 28.98 24.49 -18.80
CA ILE A 225 30.36 24.11 -18.50
C ILE A 225 30.78 22.96 -19.41
N GLY A 226 30.03 21.86 -19.44
CA GLY A 226 30.27 20.74 -20.36
C GLY A 226 29.29 19.58 -20.18
N ILE A 227 29.38 18.60 -21.09
CA ILE A 227 28.47 17.46 -21.18
C ILE A 227 29.28 16.16 -21.18
N PHE A 228 28.73 15.11 -20.61
CA PHE A 228 29.18 13.73 -20.84
C PHE A 228 27.99 12.78 -20.95
N GLU A 229 28.22 11.61 -21.55
CA GLU A 229 27.27 10.52 -21.61
C GLU A 229 27.85 9.28 -20.93
N THR A 230 27.00 8.47 -20.31
CA THR A 230 27.36 7.25 -19.58
C THR A 230 26.19 6.26 -19.59
N THR A 231 26.34 5.11 -18.96
CA THR A 231 25.27 4.15 -18.68
C THR A 231 25.24 3.82 -17.19
N MET A 232 24.18 3.15 -16.72
CA MET A 232 24.14 2.65 -15.35
C MET A 232 25.18 1.57 -15.10
N THR A 233 25.45 0.73 -16.10
CA THR A 233 26.53 -0.28 -16.07
C THR A 233 27.87 0.38 -15.73
N ARG A 234 28.20 1.50 -16.39
CA ARG A 234 29.42 2.26 -16.11
C ARG A 234 29.39 2.98 -14.76
N LEU A 235 28.26 3.60 -14.41
CA LEU A 235 28.11 4.33 -13.14
C LEU A 235 28.26 3.40 -11.92
N LYS A 236 27.78 2.16 -12.00
CA LYS A 236 27.86 1.17 -10.91
C LYS A 236 29.28 0.70 -10.59
N GLU A 237 30.26 0.96 -11.45
CA GLU A 237 31.67 0.70 -11.15
C GLU A 237 32.22 1.67 -10.09
N ALA A 238 31.51 2.78 -9.83
CA ALA A 238 31.90 3.77 -8.83
C ALA A 238 31.96 3.19 -7.42
N SER A 239 33.03 3.53 -6.70
CA SER A 239 33.13 3.32 -5.26
C SER A 239 33.79 4.54 -4.60
N ARG A 240 33.60 4.70 -3.29
CA ARG A 240 34.19 5.85 -2.56
C ARG A 240 35.71 5.86 -2.61
N THR A 241 36.34 4.70 -2.81
CA THR A 241 37.80 4.53 -2.96
C THR A 241 38.28 4.64 -4.40
N SER A 242 37.40 4.43 -5.38
CA SER A 242 37.70 4.54 -6.81
C SER A 242 36.48 5.13 -7.53
N PRO A 243 36.32 6.46 -7.54
CA PRO A 243 35.21 7.12 -8.19
C PRO A 243 35.17 6.84 -9.70
N ALA A 244 33.97 6.73 -10.27
CA ALA A 244 33.82 6.73 -11.73
C ALA A 244 33.93 8.16 -12.24
N GLU A 245 34.90 8.43 -13.11
CA GLU A 245 35.22 9.78 -13.56
C GLU A 245 34.83 10.02 -15.01
N PHE A 246 34.24 11.19 -15.27
CA PHE A 246 33.74 11.60 -16.56
C PHE A 246 34.24 12.99 -16.91
N GLU A 247 34.88 13.13 -18.06
CA GLU A 247 35.34 14.41 -18.54
C GLU A 247 34.17 15.23 -19.10
N CYS A 248 33.97 16.44 -18.57
CA CYS A 248 32.97 17.36 -19.12
C CYS A 248 33.49 17.97 -20.42
N VAL A 249 32.74 17.80 -21.52
CA VAL A 249 33.12 18.32 -22.84
C VAL A 249 32.18 19.45 -23.27
N ASN A 250 32.73 20.64 -23.51
CA ASN A 250 32.00 21.71 -24.18
C ASN A 250 32.31 21.71 -25.68
N SER A 251 31.34 21.31 -26.51
CA SER A 251 31.51 21.20 -27.96
C SER A 251 31.91 22.52 -28.62
N LYS A 252 31.33 23.66 -28.19
CA LYS A 252 31.68 24.98 -28.73
C LYS A 252 33.12 25.36 -28.40
N LYS A 253 33.59 25.07 -27.19
CA LYS A 253 34.99 25.33 -26.77
C LYS A 253 35.98 24.40 -27.46
N LYS A 254 35.64 23.11 -27.61
CA LYS A 254 36.44 22.11 -28.32
C LYS A 254 36.70 22.49 -29.79
N GLN A 255 35.71 23.06 -30.46
CA GLN A 255 35.86 23.55 -31.85
C GLN A 255 36.75 24.80 -31.95
N LYS A 256 36.74 25.68 -30.94
CA LYS A 256 37.44 26.98 -30.97
C LYS A 256 38.87 26.93 -30.43
N LYS A 257 39.20 26.03 -29.49
CA LYS A 257 40.47 26.05 -28.76
C LYS A 257 41.36 24.84 -29.08
N LYS A 258 42.45 25.08 -29.80
CA LYS A 258 43.49 24.07 -30.09
C LYS A 258 44.13 23.61 -28.76
N GLY A 259 44.17 22.30 -28.51
CA GLY A 259 44.70 21.72 -27.26
C GLY A 259 43.71 21.65 -26.09
N TYR A 260 42.42 21.91 -26.31
CA TYR A 260 41.37 21.67 -25.32
C TYR A 260 41.31 20.18 -24.92
N LYS A 261 41.30 19.92 -23.61
CA LYS A 261 41.13 18.57 -23.03
C LYS A 261 39.70 18.36 -22.54
N ASN A 262 39.30 19.09 -21.52
CA ASN A 262 37.96 19.07 -20.93
C ASN A 262 37.66 20.41 -20.23
N SER A 263 36.43 20.58 -19.76
CA SER A 263 35.94 21.71 -18.97
C SER A 263 35.86 21.35 -17.47
N GLY A 264 36.65 20.37 -17.03
CA GLY A 264 36.57 19.75 -15.71
C GLY A 264 36.15 18.28 -15.76
N VAL A 265 36.16 17.64 -14.59
CA VAL A 265 35.86 16.21 -14.42
C VAL A 265 34.80 16.05 -13.35
N VAL A 266 33.72 15.35 -13.66
CA VAL A 266 32.70 14.92 -12.70
C VAL A 266 33.05 13.52 -12.21
N GLY A 267 33.12 13.33 -10.90
CA GLY A 267 33.39 12.06 -10.24
C GLY A 267 32.16 11.57 -9.49
N VAL A 268 31.72 10.35 -9.78
CA VAL A 268 30.68 9.65 -9.03
C VAL A 268 31.36 8.77 -7.98
N LYS A 269 31.18 9.08 -6.70
CA LYS A 269 31.76 8.32 -5.57
C LYS A 269 30.88 7.15 -5.15
N LEU A 270 29.57 7.31 -5.27
CA LEU A 270 28.59 6.28 -4.96
C LEU A 270 27.54 6.25 -6.06
N CYS A 271 27.28 5.07 -6.58
CA CYS A 271 26.13 4.76 -7.42
C CYS A 271 25.57 3.41 -6.95
N GLN A 272 24.58 3.46 -6.07
CA GLN A 272 24.00 2.25 -5.48
C GLN A 272 22.53 2.14 -5.91
N VAL A 273 22.22 1.09 -6.67
CA VAL A 273 20.83 0.73 -6.96
C VAL A 273 20.26 0.00 -5.75
N VAL A 274 19.19 0.55 -5.18
CA VAL A 274 18.44 -0.05 -4.07
C VAL A 274 16.99 -0.26 -4.49
N LYS A 275 16.34 -1.28 -3.94
CA LYS A 275 14.90 -1.47 -4.08
C LYS A 275 14.20 -0.71 -2.95
N GLU A 276 13.27 0.18 -3.29
CA GLU A 276 12.31 0.70 -2.33
C GLU A 276 11.11 -0.24 -2.31
N TYR A 277 10.68 -0.67 -1.13
CA TYR A 277 9.55 -1.58 -1.04
C TYR A 277 8.25 -0.78 -0.95
N THR A 278 7.29 -1.11 -1.83
CA THR A 278 5.92 -0.60 -1.77
C THR A 278 5.11 -1.31 -0.69
N PHE A 279 3.89 -0.84 -0.47
CA PHE A 279 2.91 -1.57 0.34
C PHE A 279 2.71 -3.01 -0.16
N LEU A 280 2.50 -3.21 -1.47
CA LEU A 280 2.31 -4.56 -2.02
C LEU A 280 3.58 -5.42 -1.93
N ASP A 281 4.79 -4.85 -2.06
CA ASP A 281 6.02 -5.60 -1.82
C ASP A 281 6.04 -6.20 -0.39
N TYR A 282 5.57 -5.46 0.62
CA TYR A 282 5.47 -5.97 1.99
C TYR A 282 4.39 -7.04 2.12
N ILE A 283 3.18 -6.79 1.62
CA ILE A 283 2.05 -7.72 1.68
C ILE A 283 2.38 -9.04 0.94
N MET A 284 2.78 -8.97 -0.33
CA MET A 284 3.18 -10.14 -1.13
C MET A 284 4.43 -10.83 -0.58
N GLY A 285 5.27 -10.08 0.15
CA GLY A 285 6.44 -10.61 0.85
C GLY A 285 6.11 -11.30 2.18
N GLY A 286 4.85 -11.36 2.59
CA GLY A 286 4.39 -12.07 3.79
C GLY A 286 4.20 -11.20 5.03
N CYS A 287 4.16 -9.87 4.89
CA CYS A 287 3.72 -8.98 5.97
C CYS A 287 2.24 -9.22 6.29
N GLN A 288 1.91 -9.38 7.56
CA GLN A 288 0.52 -9.52 8.02
C GLN A 288 0.02 -8.21 8.63
N LEU A 289 -1.20 -7.83 8.28
CA LEU A 289 -1.92 -6.72 8.92
C LEU A 289 -2.86 -7.29 9.98
N ASN A 290 -2.51 -7.09 11.25
CA ASN A 290 -3.28 -7.53 12.40
C ASN A 290 -4.35 -6.49 12.73
N PHE A 291 -5.61 -6.83 12.53
CA PHE A 291 -6.71 -5.90 12.69
C PHE A 291 -7.45 -6.06 14.02
N THR A 292 -7.52 -4.99 14.82
CA THR A 292 -8.25 -4.94 16.09
C THR A 292 -9.40 -3.94 15.99
N VAL A 293 -10.58 -4.33 16.48
CA VAL A 293 -11.78 -3.49 16.50
C VAL A 293 -12.09 -3.06 17.92
N ALA A 294 -12.34 -1.77 18.13
CA ALA A 294 -12.72 -1.16 19.39
C ALA A 294 -14.00 -0.36 19.21
N ILE A 295 -15.04 -0.72 19.97
CA ILE A 295 -16.37 -0.13 19.84
C ILE A 295 -16.70 0.64 21.13
N ASP A 296 -17.12 1.88 20.95
CA ASP A 296 -17.62 2.71 22.03
C ASP A 296 -18.97 2.18 22.53
N PHE A 297 -19.09 1.92 23.83
CA PHE A 297 -20.33 1.56 24.52
C PHE A 297 -20.67 2.60 25.60
N THR A 298 -20.34 3.88 25.38
CA THR A 298 -20.68 4.95 26.32
C THR A 298 -22.14 5.37 26.22
N GLY A 299 -22.66 5.93 27.32
CA GLY A 299 -24.05 6.32 27.50
C GLY A 299 -24.50 7.49 26.61
N SER A 300 -23.56 8.25 26.01
CA SER A 300 -23.87 9.26 24.99
C SER A 300 -24.58 8.66 23.77
N ASN A 301 -24.37 7.38 23.50
CA ASN A 301 -25.06 6.63 22.44
C ASN A 301 -26.56 6.39 22.70
N GLY A 302 -27.07 6.65 23.90
CA GLY A 302 -28.48 6.43 24.28
C GLY A 302 -28.86 4.96 24.48
N ASP A 303 -30.07 4.70 25.00
CA ASP A 303 -30.56 3.33 25.27
C ASP A 303 -30.66 2.52 23.96
N PRO A 304 -29.94 1.38 23.81
CA PRO A 304 -29.98 0.56 22.59
C PRO A 304 -31.38 0.08 22.17
N LYS A 305 -32.38 0.12 23.06
CA LYS A 305 -33.78 -0.20 22.75
C LYS A 305 -34.55 0.96 22.13
N SER A 306 -34.05 2.18 22.24
CA SER A 306 -34.65 3.38 21.68
C SER A 306 -34.22 3.57 20.23
N PRO A 307 -35.15 3.79 19.28
CA PRO A 307 -34.82 4.08 17.89
C PRO A 307 -33.92 5.32 17.66
N GLN A 308 -33.74 6.16 18.68
CA GLN A 308 -32.88 7.33 18.65
C GLN A 308 -31.43 7.02 19.06
N SER A 309 -31.16 5.82 19.59
CA SER A 309 -29.81 5.40 19.97
C SER A 309 -28.97 5.07 18.74
N LEU A 310 -27.68 5.42 18.80
CA LEU A 310 -26.72 5.03 17.77
C LEU A 310 -26.43 3.52 17.77
N HIS A 311 -26.68 2.84 18.88
CA HIS A 311 -26.60 1.38 18.98
C HIS A 311 -27.89 0.67 18.59
N TYR A 312 -29.00 1.38 18.34
CA TYR A 312 -30.27 0.77 17.98
C TYR A 312 -30.14 -0.08 16.71
N ILE A 313 -30.31 -1.38 16.84
CA ILE A 313 -30.31 -2.28 15.69
C ILE A 313 -31.67 -2.16 15.02
N SER A 314 -31.70 -1.53 13.84
CA SER A 314 -32.92 -1.37 13.06
C SER A 314 -33.57 -2.73 12.73
N PRO A 315 -34.86 -2.77 12.34
CA PRO A 315 -35.49 -4.01 11.85
C PRO A 315 -34.76 -4.66 10.66
N GLN A 316 -34.00 -3.87 9.89
CA GLN A 316 -33.13 -4.32 8.81
C GLN A 316 -31.79 -4.91 9.32
N GLY A 317 -31.54 -4.87 10.63
CA GLY A 317 -30.39 -5.48 11.28
C GLY A 317 -29.12 -4.62 11.27
N VAL A 318 -29.24 -3.30 11.04
CA VAL A 318 -28.09 -2.38 10.85
C VAL A 318 -28.20 -1.10 11.69
N ASN A 319 -27.05 -0.52 12.01
CA ASN A 319 -26.82 0.81 12.58
C ASN A 319 -25.46 1.34 12.08
N GLU A 320 -25.08 2.58 12.42
CA GLU A 320 -23.84 3.17 11.92
C GLU A 320 -22.58 2.41 12.38
N TYR A 321 -22.56 1.88 13.61
CA TYR A 321 -21.49 1.02 14.11
C TYR A 321 -21.32 -0.23 13.23
N LEU A 322 -22.40 -0.95 12.97
CA LEU A 322 -22.39 -2.15 12.12
C LEU A 322 -21.98 -1.81 10.68
N SER A 323 -22.46 -0.70 10.14
CA SER A 323 -22.07 -0.23 8.81
C SER A 323 -20.57 0.06 8.73
N ALA A 324 -20.00 0.73 9.73
CA ALA A 324 -18.56 0.98 9.80
C ALA A 324 -17.74 -0.31 9.91
N ILE A 325 -18.15 -1.25 10.78
CA ILE A 325 -17.50 -2.57 10.93
C ILE A 325 -17.49 -3.32 9.59
N TRP A 326 -18.64 -3.38 8.90
CA TRP A 326 -18.74 -4.06 7.61
C TRP A 326 -17.91 -3.38 6.53
N SER A 327 -18.00 -2.06 6.39
CA SER A 327 -17.29 -1.33 5.35
C SER A 327 -15.77 -1.47 5.48
N VAL A 328 -15.22 -1.28 6.68
CA VAL A 328 -13.77 -1.33 6.90
C VAL A 328 -13.28 -2.77 6.97
N GLY A 329 -13.98 -3.62 7.73
CA GLY A 329 -13.61 -5.01 7.95
C GLY A 329 -13.58 -5.82 6.66
N ASN A 330 -14.54 -5.62 5.75
CA ASN A 330 -14.59 -6.39 4.49
C ASN A 330 -13.41 -6.15 3.56
N VAL A 331 -12.75 -4.99 3.67
CA VAL A 331 -11.54 -4.70 2.90
C VAL A 331 -10.32 -5.26 3.62
N ILE A 332 -10.15 -4.94 4.91
CA ILE A 332 -8.93 -5.32 5.66
C ILE A 332 -8.82 -6.84 5.82
N GLN A 333 -9.93 -7.57 5.94
CA GLN A 333 -9.90 -9.01 6.22
C GLN A 333 -9.19 -9.87 5.14
N ASP A 334 -8.94 -9.33 3.95
CA ASP A 334 -8.20 -10.06 2.91
C ASP A 334 -6.67 -9.98 3.10
N TYR A 335 -6.20 -9.10 3.97
CA TYR A 335 -4.78 -8.87 4.32
C TYR A 335 -4.39 -9.41 5.69
N ASP A 336 -5.36 -9.99 6.41
CA ASP A 336 -5.16 -10.78 7.61
C ASP A 336 -5.18 -12.26 7.23
N SER A 337 -4.14 -13.01 7.60
CA SER A 337 -3.96 -14.40 7.16
C SER A 337 -4.86 -15.40 7.87
N ASP A 338 -5.16 -15.18 9.15
CA ASP A 338 -6.00 -16.10 9.93
C ASP A 338 -7.44 -15.61 10.04
N LYS A 339 -7.67 -14.33 9.71
CA LYS A 339 -8.97 -13.65 9.76
C LYS A 339 -9.57 -13.72 11.16
N MET A 340 -8.73 -13.74 12.19
CA MET A 340 -9.11 -13.73 13.60
C MET A 340 -8.90 -12.32 14.15
N PHE A 341 -10.00 -11.62 14.44
CA PHE A 341 -9.95 -10.22 14.85
C PHE A 341 -10.23 -10.07 16.34
N PRO A 342 -9.28 -9.55 17.15
CA PRO A 342 -9.60 -9.09 18.49
C PRO A 342 -10.66 -8.00 18.43
N ALA A 343 -11.76 -8.17 19.17
CA ALA A 343 -12.85 -7.21 19.23
C ALA A 343 -13.13 -6.81 20.68
N PHE A 344 -13.03 -5.51 20.93
CA PHE A 344 -13.18 -4.93 22.26
C PHE A 344 -14.29 -3.87 22.28
N GLY A 345 -14.93 -3.72 23.44
CA GLY A 345 -15.74 -2.58 23.78
C GLY A 345 -15.03 -1.70 24.83
N PHE A 346 -15.44 -0.44 24.94
CA PHE A 346 -14.98 0.45 26.00
C PHE A 346 -16.08 1.40 26.48
N GLY A 347 -15.99 1.85 27.74
CA GLY A 347 -16.91 2.86 28.29
C GLY A 347 -18.22 2.32 28.86
N ALA A 348 -18.27 1.03 29.23
CA ALA A 348 -19.47 0.39 29.75
C ALA A 348 -19.25 -0.29 31.11
N GLN A 349 -20.33 -0.50 31.86
CA GLN A 349 -20.32 -1.38 33.04
C GLN A 349 -20.56 -2.83 32.63
N ILE A 350 -19.65 -3.72 33.05
CA ILE A 350 -19.63 -5.12 32.60
C ILE A 350 -20.08 -6.07 33.70
N PRO A 351 -20.99 -7.03 33.43
CA PRO A 351 -21.36 -8.06 34.40
C PRO A 351 -20.18 -8.98 34.74
N PRO A 352 -20.20 -9.66 35.90
CA PRO A 352 -21.21 -9.59 36.95
C PRO A 352 -20.98 -8.44 37.94
N THR A 353 -19.79 -7.82 37.95
CA THR A 353 -19.40 -6.81 38.94
C THR A 353 -19.99 -5.43 38.67
N TRP A 354 -20.41 -5.17 37.43
CA TRP A 354 -20.89 -3.88 36.94
C TRP A 354 -19.89 -2.74 37.17
N GLN A 355 -18.60 -3.07 37.21
CA GLN A 355 -17.53 -2.07 37.20
C GLN A 355 -17.41 -1.48 35.80
N VAL A 356 -17.07 -0.19 35.75
CA VAL A 356 -16.78 0.50 34.50
C VAL A 356 -15.51 -0.10 33.91
N SER A 357 -15.59 -0.53 32.66
CA SER A 357 -14.44 -0.95 31.88
C SER A 357 -14.25 -0.03 30.68
N HIS A 358 -13.00 0.37 30.47
CA HIS A 358 -12.56 1.07 29.26
C HIS A 358 -11.89 0.13 28.27
N GLU A 359 -11.99 -1.18 28.50
CA GLU A 359 -11.51 -2.21 27.60
C GLU A 359 -12.08 -3.58 28.04
N PHE A 360 -12.94 -4.19 27.22
CA PHE A 360 -13.45 -5.54 27.50
C PHE A 360 -13.68 -6.30 26.20
N PRO A 361 -13.41 -7.61 26.15
CA PRO A 361 -13.63 -8.40 24.94
C PRO A 361 -15.13 -8.54 24.66
N LEU A 362 -15.56 -8.31 23.42
CA LEU A 362 -16.98 -8.40 23.04
C LEU A 362 -17.55 -9.81 23.19
N ASN A 363 -16.70 -10.83 23.10
CA ASN A 363 -17.08 -12.23 23.33
C ASN A 363 -17.04 -12.65 24.81
N PHE A 364 -16.78 -11.71 25.74
CA PHE A 364 -16.61 -11.94 27.17
C PHE A 364 -15.53 -12.96 27.55
N ASN A 365 -14.60 -13.28 26.65
CA ASN A 365 -13.49 -14.19 26.89
C ASN A 365 -12.15 -13.43 26.91
N PRO A 366 -11.66 -13.01 28.10
CA PRO A 366 -10.40 -12.27 28.20
C PRO A 366 -9.17 -13.10 27.83
N ALA A 367 -9.27 -14.44 27.87
CA ALA A 367 -8.17 -15.31 27.46
C ALA A 367 -8.09 -15.46 25.92
N ASN A 368 -9.17 -15.19 25.20
CA ASN A 368 -9.23 -15.26 23.75
C ASN A 368 -10.26 -14.26 23.20
N PRO A 369 -9.87 -13.00 22.96
CA PRO A 369 -10.77 -11.94 22.48
C PRO A 369 -11.06 -12.03 20.97
N PHE A 370 -10.56 -13.06 20.29
CA PHE A 370 -10.59 -13.15 18.83
C PHE A 370 -11.95 -13.62 18.30
N CYS A 371 -12.42 -12.97 17.24
CA CYS A 371 -13.63 -13.28 16.49
C CYS A 371 -13.27 -13.77 15.09
N ALA A 372 -13.95 -14.81 14.60
CA ALA A 372 -13.71 -15.36 13.27
C ALA A 372 -14.38 -14.50 12.19
N GLY A 373 -13.59 -13.78 11.42
CA GLY A 373 -14.06 -12.90 10.35
C GLY A 373 -14.81 -11.66 10.86
N VAL A 374 -15.23 -10.82 9.92
CA VAL A 374 -16.05 -9.64 10.20
C VAL A 374 -17.43 -10.06 10.73
N GLU A 375 -17.95 -11.16 10.19
CA GLU A 375 -19.16 -11.84 10.67
C GLU A 375 -19.08 -12.14 12.17
N GLY A 376 -17.95 -12.65 12.64
CA GLY A 376 -17.72 -12.96 14.05
C GLY A 376 -17.71 -11.71 14.92
N VAL A 377 -17.11 -10.61 14.46
CA VAL A 377 -17.10 -9.33 15.17
C VAL A 377 -18.53 -8.78 15.30
N VAL A 378 -19.29 -8.84 14.21
CA VAL A 378 -20.69 -8.41 14.16
C VAL A 378 -21.57 -9.23 15.11
N GLU A 379 -21.38 -10.55 15.12
CA GLU A 379 -22.12 -11.42 16.04
C GLU A 379 -21.75 -11.14 17.50
N ALA A 380 -20.45 -10.99 17.81
CA ALA A 380 -19.99 -10.64 19.14
C ALA A 380 -20.56 -9.28 19.60
N TYR A 381 -20.60 -8.27 18.73
CA TYR A 381 -21.24 -6.98 19.01
C TYR A 381 -22.73 -7.14 19.34
N ARG A 382 -23.48 -7.89 18.52
CA ARG A 382 -24.93 -8.13 18.71
C ARG A 382 -25.23 -8.86 20.02
N VAL A 383 -24.39 -9.83 20.38
CA VAL A 383 -24.50 -10.59 21.62
C VAL A 383 -24.09 -9.74 22.84
N CYS A 384 -23.05 -8.91 22.71
CA CYS A 384 -22.51 -8.09 23.78
C CYS A 384 -23.45 -6.97 24.21
N LEU A 385 -24.00 -6.23 23.24
CA LEU A 385 -24.80 -5.02 23.45
C LEU A 385 -25.93 -5.15 24.49
N PRO A 386 -26.78 -6.18 24.49
CA PRO A 386 -27.85 -6.31 25.49
C PRO A 386 -27.35 -6.73 26.89
N GLN A 387 -26.09 -7.14 27.04
CA GLN A 387 -25.54 -7.68 28.29
C GLN A 387 -24.78 -6.66 29.13
N VAL A 388 -24.40 -5.51 28.54
CA VAL A 388 -23.66 -4.44 29.20
C VAL A 388 -24.56 -3.26 29.52
N LYS A 389 -24.12 -2.36 30.43
CA LYS A 389 -24.78 -1.06 30.62
C LYS A 389 -23.89 0.04 30.06
N LEU A 390 -24.41 0.79 29.11
CA LEU A 390 -23.69 1.92 28.55
C LEU A 390 -23.38 2.95 29.64
N TYR A 391 -22.14 3.44 29.69
CA TYR A 391 -21.69 4.31 30.79
C TYR A 391 -20.63 5.32 30.31
N GLY A 392 -19.60 5.62 31.07
CA GLY A 392 -18.52 6.50 30.65
C GLY A 392 -17.42 6.59 31.71
N PRO A 393 -16.40 7.42 31.50
CA PRO A 393 -16.19 8.27 30.32
C PRO A 393 -15.73 7.52 29.04
N THR A 394 -15.67 8.26 27.93
CA THR A 394 -15.09 7.79 26.65
C THR A 394 -13.57 7.97 26.70
N ASN A 395 -12.83 6.87 26.85
CA ASN A 395 -11.38 6.87 27.01
C ASN A 395 -10.72 5.99 25.95
N PHE A 396 -9.81 6.55 25.14
CA PHE A 396 -9.11 5.79 24.08
C PHE A 396 -7.74 5.29 24.51
N SER A 397 -7.10 5.96 25.46
CA SER A 397 -5.75 5.60 25.91
C SER A 397 -5.61 4.13 26.30
N PRO A 398 -6.56 3.48 27.01
CA PRO A 398 -6.43 2.06 27.36
C PRO A 398 -6.29 1.14 26.14
N ILE A 399 -7.20 1.25 25.17
CA ILE A 399 -7.19 0.37 24.00
C ILE A 399 -6.01 0.66 23.05
N ILE A 400 -5.60 1.93 22.91
CA ILE A 400 -4.40 2.29 22.15
C ILE A 400 -3.15 1.65 22.79
N ASN A 401 -3.01 1.76 24.12
CA ASN A 401 -1.88 1.15 24.83
C ASN A 401 -1.89 -0.38 24.77
N HIS A 402 -3.07 -1.00 24.77
CA HIS A 402 -3.21 -2.44 24.60
C HIS A 402 -2.60 -2.89 23.26
N VAL A 403 -3.04 -2.32 22.14
CA VAL A 403 -2.54 -2.71 20.82
C VAL A 403 -1.07 -2.32 20.65
N ALA A 404 -0.66 -1.16 21.20
CA ALA A 404 0.74 -0.74 21.23
C ALA A 404 1.65 -1.76 21.95
N CYS A 405 1.15 -2.50 22.95
CA CYS A 405 1.92 -3.55 23.62
C CYS A 405 2.33 -4.66 22.65
N PHE A 406 1.42 -5.11 21.78
CA PHE A 406 1.73 -6.10 20.75
C PHE A 406 2.64 -5.52 19.65
N ALA A 407 2.34 -4.31 19.18
CA ALA A 407 3.17 -3.63 18.19
C ALA A 407 4.62 -3.44 18.68
N LYS A 408 4.82 -3.19 19.97
CA LYS A 408 6.15 -3.08 20.60
C LYS A 408 6.92 -4.40 20.57
N GLN A 409 6.26 -5.55 20.67
CA GLN A 409 6.91 -6.85 20.55
C GLN A 409 7.40 -7.10 19.11
N ALA A 410 6.64 -6.63 18.11
CA ALA A 410 7.01 -6.75 16.70
C ALA A 410 8.25 -5.91 16.30
N ILE A 411 8.65 -4.90 17.08
CA ILE A 411 9.89 -4.13 16.84
C ILE A 411 11.14 -5.01 16.89
N GLN A 412 11.12 -6.11 17.66
CA GLN A 412 12.26 -7.01 17.77
C GLN A 412 12.49 -7.86 16.51
N GLN A 413 11.57 -7.80 15.53
CA GLN A 413 11.68 -8.53 14.28
C GLN A 413 12.72 -7.88 13.36
N THR A 414 13.46 -8.71 12.63
CA THR A 414 14.47 -8.28 11.64
C THR A 414 13.87 -8.02 10.26
N THR A 415 12.60 -8.38 10.07
CA THR A 415 11.82 -8.24 8.84
C THR A 415 10.49 -7.55 9.13
N ALA A 416 9.88 -7.00 8.08
CA ALA A 416 8.56 -6.38 8.11
C ALA A 416 7.44 -7.44 8.16
N SER A 417 7.37 -8.24 9.22
CA SER A 417 6.44 -9.38 9.27
C SER A 417 5.07 -9.03 9.82
N GLN A 418 4.96 -8.03 10.70
CA GLN A 418 3.73 -7.71 11.42
C GLN A 418 3.51 -6.21 11.47
N TYR A 419 2.29 -5.79 11.16
CA TYR A 419 1.80 -4.43 11.37
C TYR A 419 0.43 -4.49 12.03
N PHE A 420 0.11 -3.52 12.89
CA PHE A 420 -1.12 -3.52 13.67
C PHE A 420 -2.03 -2.36 13.26
N VAL A 421 -3.32 -2.63 13.10
CA VAL A 421 -4.32 -1.63 12.74
C VAL A 421 -5.43 -1.66 13.77
N LEU A 422 -5.61 -0.56 14.50
CA LEU A 422 -6.68 -0.41 15.48
C LEU A 422 -7.79 0.45 14.88
N LEU A 423 -8.98 -0.12 14.67
CA LEU A 423 -10.19 0.61 14.34
C LEU A 423 -10.95 0.97 15.62
N ILE A 424 -11.14 2.25 15.88
CA ILE A 424 -11.99 2.80 16.94
C ILE A 424 -13.25 3.36 16.30
N ILE A 425 -14.43 2.95 16.77
CA ILE A 425 -15.71 3.51 16.35
C ILE A 425 -16.35 4.16 17.57
N THR A 426 -16.71 5.44 17.47
CA THR A 426 -17.15 6.28 18.61
C THR A 426 -18.17 7.33 18.19
N ASP A 427 -18.94 7.86 19.14
CA ASP A 427 -19.90 8.94 18.89
C ASP A 427 -19.38 10.35 19.20
N GLY A 428 -18.11 10.53 19.60
CA GLY A 428 -17.41 11.80 19.34
C GLY A 428 -16.80 12.59 20.50
N VAL A 429 -16.86 12.15 21.76
CA VAL A 429 -16.32 12.97 22.87
C VAL A 429 -15.24 12.23 23.65
N ILE A 430 -13.96 12.50 23.37
CA ILE A 430 -12.83 11.91 24.13
C ILE A 430 -12.66 12.65 25.45
N THR A 431 -12.69 11.91 26.57
CA THR A 431 -12.49 12.50 27.91
C THR A 431 -11.02 12.49 28.33
N ASP A 432 -10.24 11.50 27.92
CA ASP A 432 -8.83 11.32 28.27
C ASP A 432 -7.86 11.86 27.20
N MET A 433 -8.17 13.05 26.64
CA MET A 433 -7.46 13.63 25.50
C MET A 433 -5.93 13.65 25.68
N ASP A 434 -5.45 14.05 26.85
CA ASP A 434 -4.02 14.15 27.12
C ASP A 434 -3.31 12.79 27.19
N GLN A 435 -3.97 11.79 27.79
CA GLN A 435 -3.49 10.42 27.85
C GLN A 435 -3.52 9.79 26.45
N THR A 436 -4.58 10.05 25.69
CA THR A 436 -4.75 9.61 24.30
C THR A 436 -3.65 10.20 23.39
N ARG A 437 -3.37 11.51 23.49
CA ARG A 437 -2.24 12.14 22.79
C ARG A 437 -0.91 11.48 23.15
N SER A 438 -0.68 11.22 24.43
CA SER A 438 0.55 10.56 24.89
C SER A 438 0.66 9.14 24.37
N ALA A 439 -0.46 8.40 24.33
CA ALA A 439 -0.52 7.05 23.78
C ALA A 439 -0.23 7.04 22.26
N ILE A 440 -0.82 7.96 21.50
CA ILE A 440 -0.58 8.11 20.05
C ILE A 440 0.88 8.49 19.77
N VAL A 441 1.43 9.47 20.49
CA VAL A 441 2.84 9.88 20.32
C VAL A 441 3.79 8.71 20.61
N ASN A 442 3.52 7.91 21.64
CA ASN A 442 4.29 6.69 21.92
C ASN A 442 4.10 5.62 20.83
N ALA A 443 2.87 5.40 20.37
CA ALA A 443 2.53 4.45 19.32
C ALA A 443 3.10 4.85 17.95
N SER A 444 3.35 6.14 17.70
CA SER A 444 3.96 6.67 16.47
C SER A 444 5.37 6.13 16.21
N ARG A 445 5.96 5.39 17.16
CA ARG A 445 7.25 4.71 17.05
C ARG A 445 7.13 3.22 16.73
N LEU A 446 5.92 2.68 16.74
CA LEU A 446 5.61 1.26 16.62
C LEU A 446 5.06 0.93 15.22
N PRO A 447 5.05 -0.35 14.79
CA PRO A 447 4.39 -0.83 13.57
C PRO A 447 2.86 -0.80 13.74
N MET A 448 2.27 0.39 13.86
CA MET A 448 0.86 0.55 14.22
C MET A 448 0.24 1.78 13.55
N SER A 449 -1.01 1.62 13.10
CA SER A 449 -1.94 2.68 12.70
C SER A 449 -3.21 2.64 13.53
N ILE A 450 -3.86 3.79 13.66
CA ILE A 450 -5.12 3.99 14.37
C ILE A 450 -6.10 4.63 13.39
N ILE A 451 -7.25 4.01 13.23
CA ILE A 451 -8.35 4.51 12.42
C ILE A 451 -9.48 4.86 13.38
N ILE A 452 -10.05 6.04 13.26
CA ILE A 452 -11.16 6.52 14.09
C ILE A 452 -12.34 6.83 13.17
N VAL A 453 -13.46 6.13 13.37
CA VAL A 453 -14.72 6.41 12.68
C VAL A 453 -15.70 7.06 13.64
N GLY A 454 -16.06 8.32 13.37
CA GLY A 454 -17.03 9.07 14.16
C GLY A 454 -18.46 8.82 13.67
N VAL A 455 -19.31 8.22 14.50
CA VAL A 455 -20.73 7.98 14.21
C VAL A 455 -21.62 9.02 14.87
N GLY A 456 -22.82 9.24 14.30
CA GLY A 456 -23.77 10.22 14.81
C GLY A 456 -23.41 11.67 14.50
N GLY A 457 -23.96 12.57 15.32
CA GLY A 457 -24.03 14.01 15.03
C GLY A 457 -23.21 14.90 15.95
N ALA A 458 -22.31 14.36 16.77
CA ALA A 458 -21.53 15.14 17.72
C ALA A 458 -20.53 16.10 17.05
N ASP A 459 -19.88 16.92 17.88
CA ASP A 459 -18.70 17.68 17.50
C ASP A 459 -17.48 16.73 17.47
N PHE A 460 -16.78 16.70 16.34
CA PHE A 460 -15.61 15.85 16.13
C PHE A 460 -14.29 16.64 16.09
N SER A 461 -14.29 17.91 16.51
CA SER A 461 -13.09 18.76 16.56
C SER A 461 -11.92 18.11 17.30
N ALA A 462 -12.21 17.35 18.36
CA ALA A 462 -11.24 16.56 19.11
C ALA A 462 -10.56 15.47 18.28
N MET A 463 -11.29 14.81 17.39
CA MET A 463 -10.78 13.73 16.54
C MET A 463 -10.03 14.30 15.32
N GLU A 464 -10.54 15.39 14.74
CA GLU A 464 -9.85 16.14 13.69
C GLU A 464 -8.49 16.64 14.19
N PHE A 465 -8.39 17.07 15.46
CA PHE A 465 -7.12 17.42 16.09
C PHE A 465 -6.15 16.23 16.23
N LEU A 466 -6.65 15.01 16.43
CA LEU A 466 -5.81 13.82 16.53
C LEU A 466 -5.28 13.33 15.18
N ASP A 467 -5.97 13.66 14.09
CA ASP A 467 -5.69 13.23 12.71
C ASP A 467 -4.35 13.74 12.18
N GLY A 468 -3.76 14.78 12.77
CA GLY A 468 -2.37 15.20 12.45
C GLY A 468 -2.17 15.91 11.10
N ASP A 469 -3.18 15.94 10.24
CA ASP A 469 -3.15 16.62 8.93
C ASP A 469 -2.72 18.10 8.99
N ASP A 470 -3.12 18.82 10.04
CA ASP A 470 -2.81 20.24 10.25
C ASP A 470 -1.48 20.48 11.02
N GLY A 471 -0.71 19.43 11.30
CA GLY A 471 0.61 19.52 11.92
C GLY A 471 0.96 18.36 12.87
N SER A 472 2.24 18.29 13.26
CA SER A 472 2.72 17.18 14.09
C SER A 472 2.08 17.17 15.49
N LEU A 473 1.28 16.15 15.79
CA LEU A 473 0.68 15.90 17.10
C LEU A 473 1.76 15.85 18.18
N ARG A 474 1.53 16.53 19.30
CA ARG A 474 2.46 16.57 20.44
C ARG A 474 1.84 15.99 21.69
N SER A 475 2.66 15.37 22.53
CA SER A 475 2.29 14.94 23.87
C SER A 475 2.21 16.14 24.83
N LEU A 476 1.77 15.90 26.07
CA LEU A 476 1.80 16.89 27.14
C LEU A 476 3.21 17.42 27.45
N THR A 477 4.25 16.61 27.24
CA THR A 477 5.64 16.99 27.49
C THR A 477 6.26 17.77 26.33
N GLY A 478 5.50 18.03 25.26
CA GLY A 478 5.94 18.74 24.06
C GLY A 478 6.63 17.84 23.02
N GLU A 479 6.76 16.54 23.29
CA GLU A 479 7.32 15.56 22.38
C GLU A 479 6.41 15.38 21.15
N ALA A 480 6.99 15.49 19.96
CA ALA A 480 6.28 15.33 18.69
C ALA A 480 6.14 13.85 18.31
N ALA A 481 5.00 13.48 17.73
CA ALA A 481 4.82 12.21 17.06
C ALA A 481 5.88 12.04 15.95
N MET A 482 6.48 10.86 15.88
CA MET A 482 7.55 10.57 14.91
C MET A 482 7.02 10.44 13.49
N ARG A 483 5.77 10.02 13.35
CA ARG A 483 5.03 9.77 12.12
C ARG A 483 3.56 10.06 12.40
N ASP A 484 2.82 10.40 11.35
CA ASP A 484 1.38 10.32 11.41
C ASP A 484 0.94 8.85 11.39
N ILE A 485 -0.01 8.52 12.25
CA ILE A 485 -0.56 7.17 12.42
C ILE A 485 -2.06 7.18 12.66
N VAL A 486 -2.71 8.34 12.70
CA VAL A 486 -4.16 8.45 12.95
C VAL A 486 -4.83 8.76 11.61
N GLN A 487 -5.98 8.15 11.37
CA GLN A 487 -6.91 8.59 10.32
C GLN A 487 -8.27 8.79 10.98
N PHE A 488 -8.84 9.99 10.90
CA PHE A 488 -10.20 10.26 11.33
C PHE A 488 -11.16 10.38 10.14
N VAL A 489 -12.32 9.72 10.23
CA VAL A 489 -13.38 9.83 9.23
C VAL A 489 -14.76 9.91 9.90
N PRO A 490 -15.52 11.01 9.73
CA PRO A 490 -16.88 11.10 10.24
C PRO A 490 -17.87 10.38 9.31
N PHE A 491 -18.53 9.34 9.82
CA PHE A 491 -19.49 8.49 9.09
C PHE A 491 -20.61 9.28 8.42
N ARG A 492 -21.06 10.39 9.05
CA ARG A 492 -22.12 11.26 8.53
C ARG A 492 -21.86 11.80 7.10
N GLN A 493 -20.60 11.87 6.67
CA GLN A 493 -20.26 12.27 5.29
C GLN A 493 -20.63 11.22 4.23
N PHE A 494 -20.97 9.99 4.64
CA PHE A 494 -21.15 8.83 3.76
C PHE A 494 -22.56 8.24 3.77
N GLN A 495 -23.50 8.80 4.53
CA GLN A 495 -24.88 8.28 4.63
C GLN A 495 -25.60 8.16 3.26
N ASN A 496 -25.23 9.00 2.29
CA ASN A 496 -25.77 8.97 0.91
C ASN A 496 -24.71 8.58 -0.14
N ALA A 497 -23.55 8.09 0.30
CA ALA A 497 -22.46 7.71 -0.59
C ALA A 497 -22.53 6.22 -0.97
N PRO A 498 -21.85 5.78 -2.04
CA PRO A 498 -21.66 4.36 -2.33
C PRO A 498 -21.07 3.63 -1.12
N SER A 499 -21.41 2.36 -0.93
CA SER A 499 -20.98 1.55 0.22
C SER A 499 -19.46 1.46 0.37
N GLN A 500 -18.72 1.63 -0.73
CA GLN A 500 -17.26 1.61 -0.77
C GLN A 500 -16.62 2.94 -0.35
N ALA A 501 -17.36 4.06 -0.38
CA ALA A 501 -16.79 5.39 -0.19
C ALA A 501 -16.25 5.63 1.25
N LEU A 502 -16.91 5.03 2.25
CA LEU A 502 -16.42 5.06 3.63
C LEU A 502 -15.08 4.33 3.74
N ALA A 503 -15.02 3.08 3.25
CA ALA A 503 -13.79 2.29 3.28
C ALA A 503 -12.66 2.98 2.51
N GLN A 504 -12.98 3.61 1.37
CA GLN A 504 -12.04 4.40 0.58
C GLN A 504 -11.39 5.51 1.38
N SER A 505 -12.18 6.26 2.16
CA SER A 505 -11.66 7.38 2.94
C SER A 505 -10.93 6.90 4.19
N VAL A 506 -11.47 5.87 4.85
CA VAL A 506 -10.91 5.29 6.08
C VAL A 506 -9.55 4.61 5.85
N LEU A 507 -9.37 3.99 4.69
CA LEU A 507 -8.20 3.17 4.38
C LEU A 507 -7.17 3.87 3.49
N ALA A 508 -7.42 5.13 3.09
CA ALA A 508 -6.62 5.85 2.12
C ALA A 508 -5.13 5.95 2.51
N GLU A 509 -4.85 6.22 3.78
CA GLU A 509 -3.49 6.47 4.25
C GLU A 509 -2.73 5.22 4.71
N LEU A 510 -3.45 4.16 5.02
CA LEU A 510 -2.87 2.97 5.65
C LEU A 510 -1.72 2.37 4.81
N PRO A 511 -1.81 2.23 3.46
CA PRO A 511 -0.68 1.76 2.66
C PRO A 511 0.59 2.60 2.82
N GLN A 512 0.44 3.94 2.88
CA GLN A 512 1.57 4.86 3.03
C GLN A 512 2.13 4.80 4.45
N GLN A 513 1.28 4.72 5.48
CA GLN A 513 1.69 4.60 6.88
C GLN A 513 2.50 3.31 7.12
N VAL A 514 2.07 2.19 6.51
CA VAL A 514 2.78 0.89 6.54
C VAL A 514 4.14 0.99 5.84
N ALA A 515 4.16 1.43 4.58
CA ALA A 515 5.39 1.48 3.78
C ALA A 515 6.41 2.46 4.37
N SER A 516 5.95 3.62 4.85
CA SER A 516 6.81 4.64 5.48
C SER A 516 7.44 4.13 6.77
N PHE A 517 6.69 3.40 7.61
CA PHE A 517 7.24 2.81 8.82
C PHE A 517 8.39 1.85 8.50
N PHE A 518 8.13 0.82 7.68
CA PHE A 518 9.16 -0.18 7.39
C PHE A 518 10.36 0.40 6.65
N SER A 519 10.15 1.39 5.77
CA SER A 519 11.23 2.13 5.11
C SER A 519 12.09 2.92 6.10
N LEU A 520 11.47 3.66 7.03
CA LEU A 520 12.18 4.43 8.06
C LEU A 520 13.07 3.54 8.93
N PHE A 521 12.59 2.35 9.28
CA PHE A 521 13.33 1.37 10.07
C PHE A 521 14.20 0.41 9.22
N LYS A 522 14.24 0.60 7.90
CA LYS A 522 15.01 -0.21 6.93
C LYS A 522 14.71 -1.71 7.02
N LEU A 523 13.48 -2.05 7.35
CA LEU A 523 13.00 -3.42 7.41
C LEU A 523 12.63 -3.90 6.00
N LYS A 524 13.06 -5.12 5.65
CA LYS A 524 12.72 -5.75 4.38
C LYS A 524 11.49 -6.64 4.54
N PRO A 525 10.71 -6.87 3.47
CA PRO A 525 9.68 -7.91 3.49
C PRO A 525 10.26 -9.27 3.94
N PRO A 526 9.48 -10.13 4.63
CA PRO A 526 9.94 -11.43 5.09
C PRO A 526 10.49 -12.32 3.98
N HIS A 527 9.87 -12.26 2.80
CA HIS A 527 10.30 -12.92 1.59
C HIS A 527 10.49 -11.89 0.48
N ASP A 528 11.58 -12.00 -0.29
CA ASP A 528 11.77 -11.11 -1.44
C ASP A 528 10.66 -11.37 -2.47
N PRO A 529 9.83 -10.36 -2.80
CA PRO A 529 8.74 -10.56 -3.75
C PRO A 529 9.25 -10.75 -5.19
N SER A 530 10.52 -10.41 -5.48
CA SER A 530 11.13 -10.56 -6.79
C SER A 530 11.06 -12.01 -7.30
N PRO A 531 10.72 -12.25 -8.57
CA PRO A 531 10.87 -13.57 -9.15
C PRO A 531 12.35 -13.96 -9.13
N SER A 532 12.63 -15.12 -8.53
CA SER A 532 13.95 -15.79 -8.55
C SER A 532 14.36 -16.20 -9.95
#